data_AF-A0A2V6BB46-F1
#
_entry.id   AF-A0A2V6BB46-F1
#
_cell.length_a   1.000
_cell.length_b   1.000
_cell.length_c   1.000
_cell.angle_alpha   90.00
_cell.angle_beta   90.00
_cell.angle_gamma   90.00
#
_symmetry.space_group_name_H-M   'P 1'
#
loop_
_entity.id
_entity.type
_entity.pdbx_description
1 polymer ?
#
loop_
_entity_poly.entity_id
_entity_poly.type
_entity_poly.pdbx_seq_one_letter_code
_entity_poly.pdbx_strand_id
1 'polypeptide(L)'
;PTWHTTIFPPYFVAGAIFGGFAMVLTLLIPARAIFKLYDVITPGHIDKMAKIILLTGSFVGYAYAMEFFVAWYSGNSYERFAFWNRIFGPYWWYWWFGMLFCNCLSPQLFWFKWCRRNIFVVFFVAMCVNAGMWFERFIIIAGGLIRDFLPSSWRVFHPTWVDIWTYIGTLGIFTSLFLLFIRFLPMIAMSEVKTAVPEAEPHYGEPPGVRSVSPGGKERTR
;
A
#
# COMPACT_ATOMS: atom_id res chain seq x y z
N PRO A 1 -13.36 5.51 23.77
CA PRO A 1 -13.15 6.95 23.43
C PRO A 1 -12.53 7.19 22.03
N THR A 2 -11.50 6.43 21.64
CA THR A 2 -10.72 6.72 20.41
C THR A 2 -11.38 6.35 19.08
N TRP A 3 -12.51 5.63 19.09
CA TRP A 3 -13.19 5.20 17.85
C TRP A 3 -14.33 6.10 17.40
N HIS A 4 -14.83 6.96 18.29
CA HIS A 4 -15.88 7.93 17.97
C HIS A 4 -15.27 9.15 17.29
N THR A 5 -14.92 9.01 16.01
CA THR A 5 -14.39 10.11 15.20
C THR A 5 -14.96 10.07 13.78
N THR A 6 -15.19 11.26 13.21
CA THR A 6 -15.79 11.43 11.88
C THR A 6 -14.78 11.30 10.74
N ILE A 7 -13.48 11.32 11.04
CA ILE A 7 -12.42 11.26 10.02
C ILE A 7 -12.09 9.84 9.54
N PHE A 8 -12.51 8.80 10.27
CA PHE A 8 -12.19 7.41 9.97
C PHE A 8 -12.61 6.92 8.58
N PRO A 9 -13.82 7.20 8.06
CA PRO A 9 -14.21 6.71 6.74
C PRO A 9 -13.26 7.12 5.61
N PRO A 10 -12.98 8.42 5.36
CA PRO A 10 -12.04 8.82 4.30
C PRO A 10 -10.60 8.40 4.61
N TYR A 11 -10.22 8.39 5.88
CA TYR A 11 -8.90 7.97 6.33
C TYR A 11 -8.63 6.49 6.03
N PHE A 12 -9.56 5.58 6.34
CA PHE A 12 -9.40 4.16 6.06
C PHE A 12 -9.38 3.85 4.57
N VAL A 13 -10.13 4.60 3.76
CA VAL A 13 -10.08 4.50 2.29
C VAL A 13 -8.69 4.90 1.79
N ALA A 14 -8.15 6.03 2.25
CA ALA A 14 -6.80 6.45 1.87
C ALA A 14 -5.74 5.43 2.32
N GLY A 15 -5.87 4.89 3.52
CA GLY A 15 -5.02 3.81 4.02
C GLY A 15 -5.11 2.52 3.19
N ALA A 16 -6.30 2.17 2.69
CA ALA A 16 -6.49 1.00 1.83
C ALA A 16 -5.78 1.19 0.48
N ILE A 17 -5.85 2.38 -0.12
CA ILE A 17 -5.12 2.69 -1.36
C ILE A 17 -3.61 2.64 -1.08
N PHE A 18 -3.15 3.27 0.00
CA PHE A 18 -1.74 3.30 0.39
C PHE A 18 -1.14 1.90 0.58
N GLY A 19 -1.77 1.06 1.41
CA GLY A 19 -1.34 -0.33 1.62
C GLY A 19 -1.52 -1.22 0.38
N GLY A 20 -2.58 -1.01 -0.40
CA GLY A 20 -2.84 -1.76 -1.64
C GLY A 20 -1.74 -1.57 -2.67
N PHE A 21 -1.35 -0.32 -2.97
CA PHE A 21 -0.25 -0.03 -3.89
C PHE A 21 1.10 -0.55 -3.38
N ALA A 22 1.34 -0.53 -2.07
CA ALA A 22 2.54 -1.12 -1.47
C ALA A 22 2.59 -2.65 -1.62
N MET A 23 1.47 -3.33 -1.43
CA MET A 23 1.36 -4.77 -1.68
C MET A 23 1.55 -5.10 -3.17
N VAL A 24 0.97 -4.31 -4.08
CA VAL A 24 1.17 -4.48 -5.53
C VAL A 24 2.64 -4.35 -5.88
N LEU A 25 3.35 -3.31 -5.40
CA LEU A 25 4.79 -3.16 -5.65
C LEU A 25 5.60 -4.32 -5.09
N THR A 26 5.22 -4.83 -3.92
CA THR A 26 5.86 -5.98 -3.26
C THR A 26 5.82 -7.24 -4.12
N LEU A 27 4.73 -7.46 -4.87
CA LEU A 27 4.58 -8.62 -5.76
C LEU A 27 5.13 -8.34 -7.16
N LEU A 28 4.91 -7.13 -7.68
CA LEU A 28 5.28 -6.72 -9.04
C LEU A 28 6.79 -6.65 -9.22
N ILE A 29 7.54 -6.17 -8.23
CA ILE A 29 9.01 -6.02 -8.32
C ILE A 29 9.70 -7.39 -8.49
N PRO A 30 9.45 -8.40 -7.64
CA PRO A 30 9.96 -9.75 -7.86
C PRO A 30 9.44 -10.39 -9.14
N ALA A 31 8.14 -10.27 -9.44
CA ALA A 31 7.56 -10.85 -10.66
C ALA A 31 8.21 -10.29 -11.93
N ARG A 32 8.49 -8.97 -11.97
CA ARG A 32 9.21 -8.31 -13.06
C ARG A 32 10.60 -8.89 -13.28
N ALA A 33 11.32 -9.20 -12.20
CA ALA A 33 12.68 -9.76 -12.26
C ALA A 33 12.67 -11.25 -12.66
N ILE A 34 11.75 -12.05 -12.13
CA ILE A 34 11.66 -13.50 -12.38
C ILE A 34 11.19 -13.79 -13.81
N PHE A 35 10.14 -13.10 -14.27
CA PHE A 35 9.54 -13.32 -15.59
C PHE A 35 10.11 -12.41 -16.69
N LYS A 36 11.13 -11.59 -16.37
CA LYS A 36 11.81 -10.66 -17.30
C LYS A 36 10.87 -9.71 -18.05
N LEU A 37 9.85 -9.20 -17.37
CA LEU A 37 8.80 -8.34 -17.94
C LEU A 37 9.21 -6.86 -18.04
N TYR A 38 10.46 -6.58 -18.41
CA TYR A 38 11.00 -5.21 -18.38
C TYR A 38 10.35 -4.26 -19.39
N ASP A 39 9.91 -4.79 -20.54
CA ASP A 39 9.32 -4.02 -21.63
C ASP A 39 7.85 -3.65 -21.35
N VAL A 40 7.13 -4.49 -20.61
CA VAL A 40 5.75 -4.23 -20.22
C VAL A 40 5.71 -3.40 -18.94
N ILE A 41 6.44 -3.84 -17.89
CA ILE A 41 6.50 -3.13 -16.61
C ILE A 41 7.70 -2.20 -16.63
N THR A 42 7.51 -1.05 -17.27
CA THR A 42 8.55 -0.03 -17.36
C THR A 42 8.82 0.65 -16.01
N PRO A 43 10.02 1.23 -15.80
CA PRO A 43 10.32 2.05 -14.61
C PRO A 43 9.35 3.22 -14.41
N GLY A 44 8.70 3.69 -15.47
CA GLY A 44 7.69 4.75 -15.40
C GLY A 44 6.43 4.32 -14.63
N HIS A 45 6.02 3.05 -14.72
CA HIS A 45 4.91 2.53 -13.91
C HIS A 45 5.26 2.55 -12.42
N ILE A 46 6.48 2.15 -12.06
CA ILE A 46 6.97 2.16 -10.68
C ILE A 46 7.02 3.59 -10.13
N ASP A 47 7.52 4.56 -10.91
CA ASP A 47 7.56 5.97 -10.50
C ASP A 47 6.15 6.56 -10.28
N LYS A 48 5.17 6.22 -11.13
CA LYS A 48 3.78 6.66 -10.97
C LYS A 48 3.14 6.05 -9.72
N MET A 49 3.33 4.76 -9.47
CA MET A 49 2.83 4.11 -8.25
C MET A 49 3.48 4.70 -6.99
N ALA A 50 4.78 4.98 -7.00
CA ALA A 50 5.47 5.62 -5.88
C ALA A 50 4.90 7.02 -5.57
N LYS A 51 4.48 7.79 -6.59
CA LYS A 51 3.79 9.08 -6.38
C LYS A 51 2.41 8.92 -5.73
N ILE A 52 1.67 7.88 -6.09
CA ILE A 52 0.37 7.59 -5.46
C ILE A 52 0.57 7.23 -3.99
N ILE A 53 1.58 6.42 -3.67
CA ILE A 53 1.95 6.08 -2.29
C ILE A 53 2.38 7.32 -1.53
N LEU A 54 3.16 8.22 -2.14
CA LEU A 54 3.55 9.49 -1.51
C LEU A 54 2.33 10.37 -1.18
N LEU A 55 1.40 10.52 -2.14
CA LEU A 55 0.18 11.32 -1.97
C LEU A 55 -0.69 10.77 -0.85
N THR A 56 -1.00 9.47 -0.90
CA THR A 56 -1.87 8.82 0.07
C THR A 56 -1.22 8.71 1.45
N GLY A 57 0.09 8.44 1.51
CA GLY A 57 0.85 8.46 2.77
C GLY A 57 0.89 9.85 3.42
N SER A 58 0.99 10.92 2.62
CA SER A 58 0.92 12.30 3.13
C SER A 58 -0.48 12.63 3.67
N PHE A 59 -1.54 12.13 3.03
CA PHE A 59 -2.91 12.27 3.52
C PHE A 59 -3.15 11.48 4.82
N VAL A 60 -2.64 10.25 4.92
CA VAL A 60 -2.67 9.44 6.14
C VAL A 60 -1.93 10.16 7.28
N GLY A 61 -0.75 10.72 7.00
CA GLY A 61 -0.01 11.53 7.97
C GLY A 61 -0.75 12.78 8.42
N TYR A 62 -1.46 13.45 7.50
CA TYR A 62 -2.35 14.56 7.85
C TYR A 62 -3.48 14.12 8.78
N ALA A 63 -4.13 12.98 8.51
CA ALA A 63 -5.19 12.46 9.37
C ALA A 63 -4.69 12.16 10.79
N TYR A 64 -3.47 11.63 10.94
CA TYR A 64 -2.85 11.46 12.25
C TYR A 64 -2.64 12.78 12.98
N ALA A 65 -2.10 13.79 12.29
CA ALA A 65 -1.91 15.11 12.88
C ALA A 65 -3.25 15.74 13.31
N MET A 66 -4.31 15.57 12.51
CA MET A 66 -5.66 16.01 12.85
C MET A 66 -6.23 15.26 14.04
N GLU A 67 -6.01 13.96 14.16
CA GLU A 67 -6.41 13.17 15.33
C GLU A 67 -5.76 13.71 16.62
N PHE A 68 -4.46 14.00 16.60
CA PHE A 68 -3.77 14.61 17.74
C PHE A 68 -4.29 16.03 18.04
N PHE A 69 -4.53 16.83 17.01
CA PHE A 69 -5.05 18.18 17.15
C PHE A 69 -6.45 18.18 17.79
N VAL A 70 -7.36 17.34 17.28
CA VAL A 70 -8.73 17.23 17.81
C VAL A 70 -8.71 16.69 19.24
N ALA A 71 -7.88 15.70 19.56
CA ALA A 71 -7.77 15.19 20.93
C ALA A 71 -7.26 16.25 21.93
N TRP A 72 -6.37 17.14 21.48
CA TRP A 72 -5.92 18.27 22.29
C TRP A 72 -7.01 19.34 22.43
N TYR A 73 -7.69 19.68 21.32
CA TYR A 73 -8.73 20.72 21.22
C TYR A 73 -10.06 20.35 21.91
N SER A 74 -10.48 19.09 21.82
CA SER A 74 -11.72 18.54 22.37
C SER A 74 -11.88 18.75 23.88
N GLY A 75 -10.77 18.89 24.62
CA GLY A 75 -10.79 19.16 26.06
C GLY A 75 -11.27 17.99 26.93
N ASN A 76 -11.72 16.89 26.33
CA ASN A 76 -12.12 15.68 27.05
C ASN A 76 -10.89 14.97 27.65
N SER A 77 -10.91 14.77 28.97
CA SER A 77 -9.83 14.11 29.71
C SER A 77 -9.57 12.68 29.22
N TYR A 78 -10.61 11.95 28.80
CA TYR A 78 -10.49 10.58 28.30
C TYR A 78 -9.86 10.50 26.91
N GLU A 79 -10.19 11.41 26.00
CA GLU A 79 -9.55 11.45 24.67
C GLU A 79 -8.08 11.85 24.79
N ARG A 80 -7.80 12.88 25.59
CA ARG A 80 -6.43 13.33 25.84
C ARG A 80 -5.61 12.22 26.47
N PHE A 81 -6.14 11.51 27.46
CA PHE A 81 -5.48 10.36 28.08
C PHE A 81 -5.20 9.24 27.08
N ALA A 82 -6.16 8.92 26.21
CA ALA A 82 -5.98 7.86 25.22
C ALA A 82 -4.87 8.19 24.20
N PHE A 83 -4.75 9.45 23.76
CA PHE A 83 -3.67 9.88 22.87
C PHE A 83 -2.31 9.94 23.57
N TRP A 84 -2.23 10.39 24.82
CA TRP A 84 -0.99 10.29 25.61
C TRP A 84 -0.58 8.82 25.82
N ASN A 85 -1.55 7.92 26.02
CA ASN A 85 -1.29 6.49 26.13
C ASN A 85 -0.80 5.87 24.81
N ARG A 86 -1.15 6.43 23.64
CA ARG A 86 -0.56 6.00 22.37
C ARG A 86 0.92 6.38 22.27
N ILE A 87 1.31 7.56 22.75
CA ILE A 87 2.69 8.07 22.69
C ILE A 87 3.59 7.43 23.77
N PHE A 88 3.13 7.35 25.01
CA PHE A 88 3.94 6.96 26.18
C PHE A 88 3.48 5.67 26.86
N GLY A 89 2.39 5.07 26.40
CA GLY A 89 1.85 3.85 27.00
C GLY A 89 2.64 2.60 26.62
N PRO A 90 2.15 1.41 26.99
CA PRO A 90 2.84 0.14 26.76
C PRO A 90 3.08 -0.17 25.27
N TYR A 91 2.36 0.49 24.37
CA TYR A 91 2.49 0.35 22.92
C TYR A 91 3.20 1.52 22.23
N TRP A 92 3.98 2.31 22.96
CA TRP A 92 4.74 3.42 22.42
C TRP A 92 5.61 3.03 21.21
N TRP A 93 6.27 1.86 21.25
CA TRP A 93 7.12 1.39 20.15
C TRP A 93 6.33 1.20 18.85
N TYR A 94 5.11 0.64 18.94
CA TYR A 94 4.25 0.46 17.78
C TYR A 94 3.86 1.80 17.16
N TRP A 95 3.59 2.83 17.99
CA TRP A 95 3.25 4.16 17.49
C TRP A 95 4.44 4.86 16.84
N TRP A 96 5.60 4.90 17.50
CA TRP A 96 6.80 5.57 16.98
C TRP A 96 7.39 4.87 15.75
N PHE A 97 7.64 3.57 15.84
CA PHE A 97 8.28 2.83 14.78
C PHE A 97 7.27 2.38 13.70
N GLY A 98 6.10 1.90 14.11
CA GLY A 98 5.10 1.36 13.19
C GLY A 98 4.25 2.40 12.47
N MET A 99 3.72 3.42 13.16
CA MET A 99 2.94 4.47 12.48
C MET A 99 3.83 5.59 11.96
N LEU A 100 4.62 6.22 12.82
CA LEU A 100 5.34 7.43 12.42
C LEU A 100 6.48 7.14 11.45
N PHE A 101 7.37 6.19 11.77
CA PHE A 101 8.47 5.87 10.87
C PHE A 101 7.99 5.17 9.58
N CYS A 102 7.22 4.10 9.69
CA CYS A 102 6.80 3.33 8.51
C CYS A 102 5.75 4.03 7.65
N ASN A 103 4.70 4.66 8.20
CA ASN A 103 3.65 5.29 7.38
C ASN A 103 3.92 6.76 7.07
N CYS A 104 4.47 7.54 7.99
CA CYS A 104 4.72 8.97 7.74
C CYS A 104 6.09 9.25 7.15
N LEU A 105 7.17 8.65 7.66
CA LEU A 105 8.53 9.01 7.24
C LEU A 105 8.98 8.26 5.98
N SER A 106 8.71 6.95 5.91
CA SER A 106 9.19 6.11 4.79
C SER A 106 8.70 6.58 3.41
N PRO A 107 7.43 6.99 3.22
CA PRO A 107 6.97 7.42 1.89
C PRO A 107 7.56 8.77 1.48
N GLN A 108 7.97 9.62 2.41
CA GLN A 108 8.53 10.94 2.10
C GLN A 108 9.86 10.85 1.36
N LEU A 109 10.54 9.69 1.43
CA LEU A 109 11.70 9.39 0.59
C LEU A 109 11.36 9.49 -0.91
N PHE A 110 10.11 9.30 -1.31
CA PHE A 110 9.66 9.39 -2.70
C PHE A 110 9.55 10.82 -3.24
N TRP A 111 9.74 11.87 -2.43
CA TRP A 111 9.96 13.23 -2.97
C TRP A 111 11.20 13.27 -3.87
N PHE A 112 12.25 12.55 -3.47
CA PHE A 112 13.49 12.49 -4.22
C PHE A 112 13.35 11.56 -5.43
N LYS A 113 13.56 12.11 -6.63
CA LYS A 113 13.51 11.36 -7.89
C LYS A 113 14.51 10.19 -7.91
N TRP A 114 15.64 10.32 -7.22
CA TRP A 114 16.63 9.27 -7.10
C TRP A 114 16.08 8.04 -6.34
N CYS A 115 15.39 8.25 -5.22
CA CYS A 115 14.77 7.17 -4.44
C CYS A 115 13.69 6.41 -5.22
N ARG A 116 12.88 7.11 -6.02
CA ARG A 116 11.82 6.47 -6.85
C ARG A 116 12.34 5.63 -8.00
N ARG A 117 13.54 5.94 -8.52
CA ARG A 117 14.15 5.16 -9.61
C ARG A 117 14.93 3.95 -9.10
N ASN A 118 15.27 3.92 -7.82
CA ASN A 118 16.00 2.81 -7.21
C ASN A 118 15.03 1.72 -6.72
N ILE A 119 15.03 0.58 -7.38
CA ILE A 119 14.11 -0.54 -7.10
C ILE A 119 14.26 -1.04 -5.66
N PHE A 120 15.48 -1.08 -5.12
CA PHE A 120 15.71 -1.54 -3.75
C PHE A 120 15.09 -0.59 -2.71
N VAL A 121 15.18 0.72 -2.96
CA VAL A 121 14.54 1.73 -2.09
C VAL A 121 13.03 1.63 -2.17
N VAL A 122 12.47 1.49 -3.38
CA VAL A 122 11.02 1.32 -3.56
C VAL A 122 10.52 0.05 -2.87
N PHE A 123 11.24 -1.05 -2.97
CA PHE A 123 10.88 -2.31 -2.31
C PHE A 123 10.96 -2.19 -0.78
N PHE A 124 12.02 -1.57 -0.25
CA PHE A 124 12.15 -1.31 1.18
C PHE A 124 11.01 -0.44 1.71
N VAL A 125 10.68 0.67 1.03
CA VAL A 125 9.55 1.54 1.41
C VAL A 125 8.23 0.78 1.33
N ALA A 126 7.99 -0.02 0.28
CA ALA A 126 6.78 -0.83 0.17
C ALA A 126 6.62 -1.82 1.35
N MET A 127 7.71 -2.45 1.78
CA MET A 127 7.70 -3.33 2.96
C MET A 127 7.41 -2.57 4.26
N CYS A 128 8.04 -1.41 4.44
CA CYS A 128 7.76 -0.52 5.56
C CYS A 128 6.27 -0.14 5.58
N VAL A 129 5.69 0.25 4.45
CA VAL A 129 4.27 0.61 4.36
C VAL A 129 3.35 -0.56 4.70
N ASN A 130 3.61 -1.77 4.19
CA ASN A 130 2.81 -2.94 4.52
C ASN A 130 2.84 -3.25 6.03
N ALA A 131 4.02 -3.20 6.64
CA ALA A 131 4.17 -3.38 8.08
C ALA A 131 3.49 -2.25 8.87
N GLY A 132 3.68 -1.01 8.45
CA GLY A 132 3.13 0.17 9.12
C GLY A 132 1.61 0.22 9.09
N MET A 133 0.98 -0.16 7.97
CA MET A 133 -0.49 -0.27 7.88
C MET A 133 -1.05 -1.37 8.77
N TRP A 134 -0.32 -2.48 8.95
CA TRP A 134 -0.70 -3.50 9.91
C TRP A 134 -0.61 -2.97 11.35
N PHE A 135 0.49 -2.31 11.70
CA PHE A 135 0.66 -1.69 13.03
C PHE A 135 -0.39 -0.63 13.31
N GLU A 136 -0.74 0.19 12.32
CA GLU A 136 -1.81 1.17 12.42
C GLU A 136 -3.13 0.52 12.85
N ARG A 137 -3.55 -0.55 12.16
CA ARG A 137 -4.78 -1.28 12.50
C ARG A 137 -4.70 -1.89 13.89
N PHE A 138 -3.56 -2.46 14.26
CA PHE A 138 -3.34 -3.01 15.59
C PHE A 138 -3.45 -1.92 16.68
N ILE A 139 -2.84 -0.76 16.52
CA ILE A 139 -2.86 0.33 17.51
C ILE A 139 -4.25 0.94 17.65
N ILE A 140 -4.96 1.14 16.54
CA ILE A 140 -6.33 1.67 16.59
C ILE A 140 -7.22 0.72 17.40
N ILE A 141 -7.11 -0.60 17.18
CA ILE A 141 -7.95 -1.60 17.84
C ILE A 141 -7.45 -1.91 19.26
N ALA A 142 -6.29 -2.56 19.37
CA ALA A 142 -5.75 -3.02 20.65
C ALA A 142 -5.35 -1.85 21.54
N GLY A 143 -4.67 -0.83 20.99
CA GLY A 143 -4.30 0.36 21.75
C GLY A 143 -5.50 1.15 22.28
N GLY A 144 -6.61 1.16 21.55
CA GLY A 144 -7.87 1.78 21.98
C GLY A 144 -8.60 1.01 23.10
N LEU A 145 -8.46 -0.32 23.15
CA LEU A 145 -9.18 -1.20 24.09
C LEU A 145 -8.45 -1.42 25.43
N ILE A 146 -7.12 -1.37 25.43
CA ILE A 146 -6.30 -1.70 26.62
C ILE A 146 -6.53 -0.72 27.77
N ARG A 147 -6.79 0.55 27.44
CA ARG A 147 -7.13 1.57 28.43
C ARG A 147 -8.37 2.32 28.01
N ASP A 148 -9.51 1.79 28.42
CA ASP A 148 -10.81 2.42 28.22
C ASP A 148 -11.23 3.25 29.46
N PHE A 149 -12.49 3.71 29.48
CA PHE A 149 -13.05 4.59 30.50
C PHE A 149 -12.87 4.12 31.96
N LEU A 150 -12.90 2.80 32.22
CA LEU A 150 -12.74 2.25 33.56
C LEU A 150 -11.31 1.72 33.80
N PRO A 151 -10.57 2.25 34.80
CA PRO A 151 -9.23 1.75 35.17
C PRO A 151 -9.20 0.29 35.61
N SER A 152 -10.28 -0.22 36.20
CA SER A 152 -10.38 -1.62 36.64
C SER A 152 -10.36 -2.64 35.49
N SER A 153 -10.71 -2.21 34.28
CA SER A 153 -10.75 -3.08 33.09
C SER A 153 -9.45 -3.05 32.28
N TRP A 154 -8.42 -2.34 32.72
CA TRP A 154 -7.19 -2.21 31.96
C TRP A 154 -6.42 -3.53 31.91
N ARG A 155 -6.16 -4.02 30.68
CA ARG A 155 -5.43 -5.27 30.44
C ARG A 155 -4.61 -5.12 29.18
N VAL A 156 -3.41 -5.71 29.16
CA VAL A 156 -2.55 -5.71 27.96
C VAL A 156 -2.87 -6.94 27.10
N PHE A 157 -2.95 -6.75 25.78
CA PHE A 157 -3.12 -7.85 24.85
C PHE A 157 -1.77 -8.50 24.56
N HIS A 158 -1.69 -9.81 24.80
CA HIS A 158 -0.56 -10.65 24.42
C HIS A 158 -1.06 -11.68 23.40
N PRO A 159 -0.56 -11.64 22.15
CA PRO A 159 -0.98 -12.60 21.14
C PRO A 159 -0.53 -14.01 21.54
N THR A 160 -1.42 -14.96 21.34
CA THR A 160 -1.11 -16.38 21.52
C THR A 160 -0.39 -16.92 20.28
N TRP A 161 0.25 -18.09 20.41
CA TRP A 161 0.87 -18.76 19.27
C TRP A 161 -0.16 -19.04 18.15
N VAL A 162 -1.42 -19.35 18.51
CA VAL A 162 -2.51 -19.58 17.54
C VAL A 162 -2.81 -18.34 16.71
N ASP A 163 -2.81 -17.15 17.31
CA ASP A 163 -3.03 -15.89 16.59
C ASP A 163 -1.96 -15.65 15.53
N ILE A 164 -0.69 -15.89 15.91
CA ILE A 164 0.47 -15.71 15.02
C ILE A 164 0.43 -16.72 13.87
N TRP A 165 0.17 -18.00 14.16
CA TRP A 165 0.10 -19.03 13.12
C TRP A 165 -1.09 -18.83 12.19
N THR A 166 -2.22 -18.34 12.70
CA THR A 166 -3.37 -17.99 11.86
C THR A 166 -3.00 -16.84 10.91
N TYR A 167 -2.29 -15.82 11.40
CA TYR A 167 -1.81 -14.72 10.56
C TYR A 167 -0.84 -15.22 9.47
N ILE A 168 0.18 -16.02 9.85
CA ILE A 168 1.11 -16.62 8.89
C ILE A 168 0.38 -17.53 7.90
N GLY A 169 -0.63 -18.28 8.35
CA GLY A 169 -1.47 -19.13 7.52
C GLY A 169 -2.21 -18.36 6.44
N THR A 170 -2.75 -17.18 6.75
CA THR A 170 -3.41 -16.33 5.74
C THR A 170 -2.44 -15.82 4.67
N LEU A 171 -1.20 -15.46 5.05
CA LEU A 171 -0.14 -15.14 4.09
C LEU A 171 0.20 -16.34 3.20
N GLY A 172 0.29 -17.54 3.78
CA GLY A 172 0.53 -18.78 3.04
C GLY A 172 -0.56 -19.09 2.02
N ILE A 173 -1.84 -18.96 2.41
CA ILE A 173 -2.98 -19.15 1.51
C ILE A 173 -2.96 -18.11 0.39
N PHE A 174 -2.75 -16.84 0.73
CA PHE A 174 -2.67 -15.75 -0.26
C PHE A 174 -1.56 -16.00 -1.28
N THR A 175 -0.33 -16.28 -0.83
CA THR A 175 0.80 -16.55 -1.72
C THR A 175 0.56 -17.80 -2.56
N SER A 176 -0.01 -18.86 -1.99
CA SER A 176 -0.33 -20.09 -2.73
C SER A 176 -1.33 -19.83 -3.86
N LEU A 177 -2.45 -19.15 -3.56
CA LEU A 177 -3.46 -18.80 -4.56
C LEU A 177 -2.89 -17.84 -5.61
N PHE A 178 -2.05 -16.89 -5.22
CA PHE A 178 -1.40 -15.95 -6.13
C PHE A 178 -0.42 -16.66 -7.09
N LEU A 179 0.37 -17.62 -6.60
CA LEU A 179 1.27 -18.41 -7.44
C LEU A 179 0.48 -19.33 -8.40
N LEU A 180 -0.62 -19.92 -7.96
CA LEU A 180 -1.53 -20.69 -8.82
C LEU A 180 -2.13 -19.78 -9.91
N PHE A 181 -2.55 -18.57 -9.57
CA PHE A 181 -3.04 -17.58 -10.53
C PHE A 181 -1.99 -17.28 -11.61
N ILE A 182 -0.74 -17.00 -11.23
CA ILE A 182 0.35 -16.76 -12.18
C ILE A 182 0.63 -17.97 -13.07
N ARG A 183 0.44 -19.19 -12.55
CA ARG A 183 0.71 -20.43 -13.28
C ARG A 183 -0.35 -20.77 -14.32
N PHE A 184 -1.62 -20.50 -14.01
CA PHE A 184 -2.77 -20.93 -14.82
C PHE A 184 -3.40 -19.82 -15.66
N LEU A 185 -3.25 -18.56 -15.28
CA LEU A 185 -3.86 -17.41 -15.95
C LEU A 185 -2.79 -16.43 -16.45
N PRO A 186 -3.08 -15.68 -17.55
CA PRO A 186 -2.16 -14.66 -18.04
C PRO A 186 -2.06 -13.51 -17.04
N MET A 187 -0.83 -13.21 -16.59
CA MET A 187 -0.55 -12.14 -15.62
C MET A 187 -0.86 -10.73 -16.15
N ILE A 188 -0.90 -10.56 -17.48
CA ILE A 188 -1.08 -9.27 -18.15
C ILE A 188 -2.34 -9.35 -19.00
N ALA A 189 -3.17 -8.31 -18.93
CA ALA A 189 -4.34 -8.14 -19.79
C ALA A 189 -3.89 -7.82 -21.22
N MET A 190 -3.66 -8.88 -22.03
CA MET A 190 -3.14 -8.73 -23.39
C MET A 190 -4.05 -7.92 -24.32
N SER A 191 -5.36 -7.88 -24.05
CA SER A 191 -6.32 -7.05 -24.81
C SER A 191 -6.07 -5.55 -24.61
N GLU A 192 -5.88 -5.11 -23.37
CA GLU A 192 -5.67 -3.70 -23.03
C GLU A 192 -4.28 -3.21 -23.42
N VAL A 193 -3.26 -4.05 -23.23
CA VAL A 193 -1.89 -3.71 -23.65
C VAL A 193 -1.82 -3.49 -25.15
N LYS A 194 -2.50 -4.32 -25.96
CA LYS A 194 -2.56 -4.17 -27.42
C LYS A 194 -3.21 -2.86 -27.88
N THR A 195 -4.18 -2.34 -27.14
CA THR A 195 -4.80 -1.04 -27.45
C THR A 195 -3.96 0.15 -27.01
N ALA A 196 -2.99 -0.04 -26.11
CA ALA A 196 -2.14 1.02 -25.58
C ALA A 196 -0.77 1.11 -26.26
N VAL A 197 -0.50 0.25 -27.26
CA VAL A 197 0.73 0.29 -28.06
C VAL A 197 0.66 1.47 -29.03
N PRO A 198 1.77 2.19 -29.31
CA PRO A 198 1.77 3.29 -30.27
C PRO A 198 1.20 2.92 -31.65
N GLU A 199 1.38 1.65 -32.07
CA GLU A 199 0.85 1.09 -33.30
C GLU A 199 -0.69 1.03 -33.37
N ALA A 200 -1.37 1.14 -32.22
CA ALA A 200 -2.82 1.19 -32.13
C ALA A 200 -3.40 2.62 -32.19
N GLU A 201 -2.54 3.67 -32.18
CA GLU A 201 -3.00 5.04 -32.33
C GLU A 201 -3.39 5.34 -33.79
N PRO A 202 -4.62 5.82 -34.07
CA PRO A 202 -5.06 6.17 -35.43
C PRO A 202 -4.23 7.28 -36.09
N HIS A 203 -3.46 8.04 -35.30
CA HIS A 203 -2.60 9.13 -35.73
C HIS A 203 -1.11 8.78 -35.69
N TYR A 204 -0.75 7.50 -35.51
CA TYR A 204 0.63 7.06 -35.61
C TYR A 204 1.09 7.22 -37.07
N GLY A 205 1.70 8.36 -37.36
CA GLY A 205 2.26 8.65 -38.69
C GLY A 205 3.35 7.62 -39.01
N GLU A 206 3.21 6.96 -40.16
CA GLU A 206 4.25 6.07 -40.68
C GLU A 206 5.61 6.79 -40.62
N PRO A 207 6.66 6.21 -40.01
CA PRO A 207 7.99 6.76 -40.13
C PRO A 207 8.35 6.83 -41.63
N PRO A 208 9.00 7.91 -42.10
CA PRO A 208 9.34 8.07 -43.51
C PRO A 208 10.34 6.97 -43.92
N GLY A 209 9.84 5.87 -44.47
CA GLY A 209 10.69 4.77 -44.94
C GLY A 209 10.07 3.38 -45.00
N VAL A 210 8.92 3.13 -44.36
CA VAL A 210 8.27 1.81 -44.44
C VAL A 210 7.09 1.89 -45.41
N ARG A 211 7.28 1.37 -46.64
CA ARG A 211 6.18 1.17 -47.59
C ARG A 211 5.12 0.31 -46.90
N SER A 212 3.91 0.85 -46.75
CA SER A 212 2.71 0.10 -46.40
C SER A 212 2.53 -1.06 -47.38
N VAL A 213 2.73 -2.28 -46.89
CA VAL A 213 2.24 -3.47 -47.59
C VAL A 213 0.75 -3.54 -47.30
N SER A 214 -0.07 -3.23 -48.32
CA SER A 214 -1.52 -3.30 -48.25
C SER A 214 -2.01 -4.60 -47.58
N PRO A 215 -3.04 -4.55 -46.73
CA PRO A 215 -3.67 -5.75 -46.17
C PRO A 215 -4.52 -6.43 -47.25
N GLY A 216 -3.85 -7.14 -48.17
CA GLY A 216 -4.45 -8.04 -49.15
C GLY A 216 -4.46 -9.48 -48.65
N GLY A 217 -4.83 -9.72 -47.40
CA GLY A 217 -4.92 -11.06 -46.82
C GLY A 217 -6.33 -11.62 -46.99
N LYS A 218 -6.61 -12.23 -48.15
CA LYS A 218 -7.83 -13.01 -48.38
C LYS A 218 -7.98 -14.04 -47.25
N GLU A 219 -9.17 -14.10 -46.67
CA GLU A 219 -9.68 -15.25 -45.92
C GLU A 219 -9.32 -16.53 -46.68
N ARG A 220 -8.56 -17.42 -46.05
CA ARG A 220 -8.54 -18.83 -46.42
C ARG A 220 -9.25 -19.62 -45.34
N THR A 221 -10.48 -19.96 -45.68
CA THR A 221 -11.24 -21.10 -45.19
C THR A 221 -10.40 -22.38 -45.18
N ARG A 222 -10.21 -22.97 -44.00
CA ARG A 222 -10.56 -24.35 -43.62
C ARG A 222 -10.03 -24.67 -42.23
#